data_AF-A0ABD3D1V9-F1
#
_entry.id   AF-A0ABD3D1V9-F1
#
_cell.length_a   1.000
_cell.length_b   1.000
_cell.length_c   1.000
_cell.angle_alpha   90.00
_cell.angle_beta   90.00
_cell.angle_gamma   90.00
#
_symmetry.space_group_name_H-M   'P 1'
#
loop_
_entity.id
_entity.type
_entity.pdbx_description
1 polymer ?
#
loop_
_entity_poly.entity_id
_entity_poly.type
_entity_poly.pdbx_seq_one_letter_code
_entity_poly.pdbx_strand_id
1 'polypeptide(L)'
;MAFLVKKIVQLSTNQKTAASLHLNYHKTANLRPMAFHSDSRQETGRVLSAYMDIKASVHVKDLGIFCCSRVPKGLSCGDFVTLTSVDTERGTAVVSEVGDKDKLLSVRPKIAHLDQIIVLWKPEDVVGKKGYSLTRFLVQAHSKKVAEVRIALKAAEKEPEVVDRALSRLDSWGYESKVLVTPSPLELREVLEGRTTALFGPPIGKTELLNTILDEKIVEKKGQTSAYILYPFAGGYVGDTPGSWMTELGHIDRAHLASYFPEFDGAGFNRNKENRTERFKYYEKILRDLK
;
A
#
# COMPACT_ATOMS: atom_id res chain seq x y z
N MET A 1 -18.42 -1.73 4.59
CA MET A 1 -17.13 -2.06 3.93
C MET A 1 -17.32 -2.74 2.59
N ALA A 2 -17.93 -3.94 2.53
CA ALA A 2 -18.28 -4.66 1.29
C ALA A 2 -18.82 -3.77 0.14
N PHE A 3 -19.85 -2.96 0.44
CA PHE A 3 -20.44 -2.01 -0.53
C PHE A 3 -19.44 -0.97 -1.06
N LEU A 4 -18.59 -0.44 -0.17
CA LEU A 4 -17.58 0.58 -0.47
C LEU A 4 -16.50 -0.02 -1.37
N VAL A 5 -16.01 -1.22 -1.04
CA VAL A 5 -15.02 -1.96 -1.83
C VAL A 5 -15.55 -2.27 -3.22
N LYS A 6 -16.80 -2.76 -3.34
CA LYS A 6 -17.47 -2.98 -4.64
C LYS A 6 -17.53 -1.68 -5.47
N LYS A 7 -17.88 -0.55 -4.86
CA LYS A 7 -17.91 0.76 -5.52
C LYS A 7 -16.50 1.19 -6.00
N ILE A 8 -15.46 0.99 -5.19
CA ILE A 8 -14.06 1.28 -5.57
C ILE A 8 -13.65 0.44 -6.78
N VAL A 9 -13.90 -0.87 -6.74
CA VAL A 9 -13.56 -1.80 -7.83
C VAL A 9 -14.31 -1.44 -9.12
N GLN A 10 -15.57 -1.03 -9.02
CA GLN A 10 -16.37 -0.64 -10.17
C GLN A 10 -15.88 0.69 -10.80
N LEU A 11 -15.51 1.66 -9.96
CA LEU A 11 -14.96 2.95 -10.40
C LEU A 11 -13.54 2.82 -10.96
N SER A 12 -12.75 1.85 -10.50
CA SER A 12 -11.36 1.66 -10.93
C SER A 12 -11.19 0.85 -12.22
N THR A 13 -12.19 0.04 -12.60
CA THR A 13 -12.10 -0.92 -13.72
C THR A 13 -12.73 -0.45 -15.04
N ASN A 14 -13.47 0.67 -15.03
CA ASN A 14 -14.27 1.13 -16.18
C ASN A 14 -13.88 2.55 -16.62
N GLN A 15 -12.92 2.66 -17.55
CA GLN A 15 -12.42 3.96 -18.06
C GLN A 15 -13.50 4.83 -18.74
N LYS A 16 -14.60 4.23 -19.24
CA LYS A 16 -15.65 4.93 -20.00
C LYS A 16 -16.89 5.36 -19.20
N THR A 17 -17.09 4.95 -17.95
CA THR A 17 -18.40 5.17 -17.28
C THR A 17 -18.28 5.44 -15.79
N ALA A 18 -17.48 6.44 -15.42
CA ALA A 18 -17.61 7.08 -14.10
C ALA A 18 -18.95 7.82 -13.93
N ALA A 19 -19.60 8.21 -15.03
CA ALA A 19 -20.90 8.90 -15.04
C ALA A 19 -22.12 7.97 -14.97
N SER A 20 -22.01 6.72 -15.44
CA SER A 20 -23.16 5.80 -15.55
C SER A 20 -23.39 4.94 -14.31
N LEU A 21 -22.40 4.87 -13.43
CA LEU A 21 -22.42 4.01 -12.24
C LEU A 21 -23.15 4.64 -11.05
N HIS A 22 -23.63 5.87 -11.20
CA HIS A 22 -24.33 6.58 -10.13
C HIS A 22 -25.81 6.30 -10.01
N LEU A 23 -26.44 5.82 -11.08
CA LEU A 23 -27.90 5.74 -11.15
C LEU A 23 -28.53 4.68 -10.22
N ASN A 24 -27.72 3.88 -9.49
CA ASN A 24 -28.21 2.79 -8.64
C ASN A 24 -27.98 2.98 -7.12
N TYR A 25 -27.41 4.10 -6.66
CA TYR A 25 -27.17 4.33 -5.22
C TYR A 25 -28.49 4.52 -4.43
N HIS A 26 -29.52 5.13 -5.03
CA HIS A 26 -30.76 5.45 -4.33
C HIS A 26 -31.81 4.33 -4.27
N LYS A 27 -31.67 3.24 -5.04
CA LYS A 27 -32.72 2.20 -5.10
C LYS A 27 -32.57 1.06 -4.08
N THR A 28 -31.38 0.87 -3.51
CA THR A 28 -31.11 -0.31 -2.64
C THR A 28 -30.91 0.02 -1.17
N ALA A 29 -30.73 1.29 -0.78
CA ALA A 29 -30.36 1.65 0.58
C ALA A 29 -31.50 2.13 1.49
N ASN A 30 -32.73 2.39 0.98
CA ASN A 30 -33.85 2.96 1.77
C ASN A 30 -33.45 4.16 2.66
N LEU A 31 -32.42 4.91 2.28
CA LEU A 31 -32.02 6.13 2.97
C LEU A 31 -32.88 7.28 2.45
N ARG A 32 -33.53 8.00 3.36
CA ARG A 32 -34.30 9.20 2.99
C ARG A 32 -33.36 10.20 2.30
N PRO A 33 -33.75 10.79 1.16
CA PRO A 33 -33.01 11.91 0.61
C PRO A 33 -33.00 13.05 1.64
N MET A 34 -31.81 13.41 2.13
CA MET A 34 -31.66 14.65 2.89
C MET A 34 -31.66 15.82 1.91
N ALA A 35 -32.52 16.79 2.17
CA ALA A 35 -32.76 17.93 1.30
C ALA A 35 -31.48 18.75 1.06
N PHE A 36 -31.27 19.08 -0.22
CA PHE A 36 -30.29 20.05 -0.69
C PHE A 36 -30.29 21.31 0.15
N HIS A 37 -29.12 21.68 0.66
CA HIS A 37 -28.83 23.06 1.04
C HIS A 37 -27.68 23.52 0.16
N SER A 38 -27.98 24.47 -0.71
CA SER A 38 -27.03 25.17 -1.56
C SER A 38 -26.15 26.07 -0.70
N ASP A 39 -25.16 25.51 -0.02
CA ASP A 39 -24.13 26.31 0.63
C ASP A 39 -22.84 25.50 0.76
N SER A 40 -21.78 26.01 0.12
CA SER A 40 -20.36 26.08 0.54
C SER A 40 -19.75 24.99 1.44
N ARG A 41 -20.31 23.79 1.53
CA ARG A 41 -19.83 22.75 2.42
C ARG A 41 -18.57 22.13 1.83
N GLN A 42 -17.44 22.59 2.35
CA GLN A 42 -16.15 21.97 2.11
C GLN A 42 -16.10 20.65 2.88
N GLU A 43 -15.71 19.60 2.18
CA GLU A 43 -15.52 18.28 2.78
C GLU A 43 -14.08 17.85 2.59
N THR A 44 -13.46 17.26 3.61
CA THR A 44 -12.11 16.72 3.48
C THR A 44 -12.16 15.25 3.14
N GLY A 45 -11.33 14.84 2.18
CA GLY A 45 -11.28 13.47 1.71
C GLY A 45 -9.87 12.94 1.49
N ARG A 46 -9.81 11.63 1.24
CA ARG A 46 -8.59 10.88 0.93
C ARG A 46 -8.68 10.34 -0.48
N VAL A 47 -7.68 10.59 -1.31
CA VAL A 47 -7.63 10.05 -2.67
C VAL A 47 -7.42 8.53 -2.61
N LEU A 48 -8.36 7.75 -3.16
CA LEU A 48 -8.27 6.29 -3.25
C LEU A 48 -7.58 5.84 -4.53
N SER A 49 -7.76 6.57 -5.62
CA SER A 49 -7.10 6.32 -6.90
C SER A 49 -7.06 7.60 -7.72
N ALA A 50 -6.00 7.79 -8.49
CA ALA A 50 -5.83 8.93 -9.39
C ALA A 50 -5.34 8.42 -10.76
N TYR A 51 -6.01 8.89 -11.83
CA TYR A 51 -5.75 8.46 -13.20
C TYR A 51 -5.34 9.65 -14.06
N MET A 52 -4.05 9.71 -14.39
CA MET A 52 -3.45 10.62 -15.39
C MET A 52 -3.89 12.09 -15.24
N ASP A 53 -4.05 12.58 -14.01
CA ASP A 53 -4.54 13.93 -13.70
C ASP A 53 -5.92 14.28 -14.31
N ILE A 54 -6.71 13.27 -14.73
CA ILE A 54 -8.02 13.46 -15.37
C ILE A 54 -9.15 13.14 -14.40
N LYS A 55 -9.02 12.06 -13.64
CA LYS A 55 -10.02 11.58 -12.69
C LYS A 55 -9.39 11.10 -11.40
N ALA A 56 -10.13 11.23 -10.31
CA ALA A 56 -9.81 10.60 -9.04
C ALA A 56 -11.06 10.07 -8.35
N SER A 57 -10.89 8.99 -7.59
CA SER A 57 -11.88 8.57 -6.59
C SER A 57 -11.42 9.08 -5.23
N VAL A 58 -12.29 9.78 -4.51
CA VAL A 58 -11.97 10.35 -3.19
C VAL A 58 -12.95 9.79 -2.17
N HIS A 59 -12.43 9.29 -1.05
CA HIS A 59 -13.20 8.87 0.10
C HIS A 59 -13.36 10.02 1.09
N VAL A 60 -14.59 10.38 1.41
CA VAL A 60 -14.91 11.29 2.50
C VAL A 60 -15.49 10.43 3.63
N LYS A 61 -14.94 10.60 4.83
CA LYS A 61 -15.38 9.85 6.01
C LYS A 61 -16.88 10.12 6.22
N ASP A 62 -17.63 9.06 6.52
CA ASP A 62 -19.08 9.08 6.78
C ASP A 62 -19.98 9.44 5.56
N LEU A 63 -19.46 10.07 4.51
CA LEU A 63 -20.19 10.39 3.27
C LEU A 63 -19.96 9.41 2.13
N GLY A 64 -18.85 8.67 2.14
CA GLY A 64 -18.54 7.63 1.15
C GLY A 64 -17.61 8.10 0.03
N ILE A 65 -17.77 7.56 -1.17
CA ILE A 65 -16.83 7.78 -2.29
C ILE A 65 -17.44 8.65 -3.37
N PHE A 66 -16.65 9.64 -3.79
CA PHE A 66 -16.97 10.63 -4.80
C PHE A 66 -16.03 10.51 -5.99
N CYS A 67 -16.60 10.57 -7.19
CA CYS A 67 -15.83 10.68 -8.42
C CYS A 67 -15.53 12.16 -8.70
N CYS A 68 -14.24 12.49 -8.83
CA CYS A 68 -13.77 13.81 -9.17
C CYS A 68 -13.22 13.81 -10.60
N SER A 69 -13.58 14.83 -11.39
CA SER A 69 -13.10 15.02 -12.77
C SER A 69 -12.36 16.35 -12.90
N ARG A 70 -11.39 16.43 -13.82
CA ARG A 70 -10.50 17.60 -14.00
C ARG A 70 -9.73 17.91 -12.70
N VAL A 71 -8.99 16.91 -12.22
CA VAL A 71 -8.25 17.01 -10.96
C VAL A 71 -6.94 17.79 -11.13
N PRO A 72 -6.40 18.39 -10.06
CA PRO A 72 -5.10 19.06 -10.11
C PRO A 72 -3.98 18.13 -10.60
N LYS A 73 -2.99 18.69 -11.30
CA LYS A 73 -1.81 17.94 -11.74
C LYS A 73 -1.00 17.45 -10.55
N GLY A 74 -0.50 16.22 -10.64
CA GLY A 74 0.36 15.66 -9.60
C GLY A 74 -0.40 15.15 -8.37
N LEU A 75 -1.72 15.03 -8.45
CA LEU A 75 -2.54 14.33 -7.48
C LEU A 75 -2.11 12.86 -7.42
N SER A 76 -1.85 12.38 -6.22
CA SER A 76 -1.38 11.03 -5.94
C SER A 76 -2.43 10.24 -5.17
N CYS A 77 -2.34 8.93 -5.28
CA CYS A 77 -3.13 8.06 -4.42
C CYS A 77 -2.72 8.34 -2.97
N GLY A 78 -3.67 8.39 -2.05
CA GLY A 78 -3.42 8.76 -0.67
C GLY A 78 -3.18 10.25 -0.44
N ASP A 79 -3.39 11.20 -1.35
CA ASP A 79 -3.35 12.61 -0.96
C ASP A 79 -4.56 12.97 -0.07
N PHE A 80 -4.38 13.86 0.90
CA PHE A 80 -5.49 14.57 1.55
C PHE A 80 -5.97 15.70 0.63
N VAL A 81 -7.28 15.84 0.47
CA VAL A 81 -7.87 16.85 -0.41
C VAL A 81 -9.08 17.51 0.22
N THR A 82 -9.31 18.77 -0.14
CA THR A 82 -10.58 19.47 0.11
C THR A 82 -11.46 19.34 -1.11
N LEU A 83 -12.72 19.03 -0.89
CA LEU A 83 -13.75 18.87 -1.90
C LEU A 83 -14.79 19.98 -1.78
N THR A 84 -15.22 20.48 -2.93
CA THR A 84 -16.35 21.41 -3.09
C THR A 84 -17.38 20.81 -4.04
N SER A 85 -18.58 21.39 -4.08
CA SER A 85 -19.66 20.95 -4.98
C SER A 85 -19.96 19.45 -4.82
N VAL A 86 -20.01 19.00 -3.56
CA VAL A 86 -20.29 17.60 -3.21
C VAL A 86 -21.76 17.30 -3.50
N ASP A 87 -21.99 16.55 -4.56
CA ASP A 87 -23.29 16.01 -4.90
C ASP A 87 -23.33 14.57 -4.37
N THR A 88 -24.06 14.33 -3.28
CA THR A 88 -24.18 13.00 -2.67
C THR A 88 -25.06 12.07 -3.49
N GLU A 89 -26.05 12.61 -4.22
CA GLU A 89 -26.97 11.81 -5.02
C GLU A 89 -26.28 11.24 -6.26
N ARG A 90 -25.51 12.11 -6.92
CA ARG A 90 -24.63 11.76 -8.04
C ARG A 90 -23.22 11.46 -7.61
N GLY A 91 -22.92 11.37 -6.30
CA GLY A 91 -21.61 11.09 -5.69
C GLY A 91 -20.44 11.56 -6.54
N THR A 92 -20.49 12.84 -6.90
CA THR A 92 -19.46 13.58 -7.62
C THR A 92 -19.03 14.74 -6.76
N ALA A 93 -17.78 15.16 -6.90
CA ALA A 93 -17.25 16.32 -6.23
C ALA A 93 -16.14 16.97 -7.07
N VAL A 94 -15.74 18.17 -6.70
CA VAL A 94 -14.60 18.88 -7.30
C VAL A 94 -13.49 18.97 -6.25
N VAL A 95 -12.27 18.58 -6.62
CA VAL A 95 -11.09 18.79 -5.77
C VAL A 95 -10.71 20.27 -5.86
N SER A 96 -10.84 21.00 -4.76
CA SER A 96 -10.49 22.42 -4.69
C SER A 96 -9.04 22.61 -4.25
N GLU A 97 -8.57 21.80 -3.31
CA GLU A 97 -7.23 21.90 -2.72
C GLU A 97 -6.63 20.51 -2.47
N VAL A 98 -5.31 20.43 -2.55
CA VAL A 98 -4.52 19.24 -2.19
C VAL A 98 -3.68 19.63 -0.97
N GLY A 99 -3.81 18.89 0.13
CA GLY A 99 -3.07 19.14 1.35
C GLY A 99 -1.56 18.97 1.18
N ASP A 100 -0.81 19.48 2.17
CA ASP A 100 0.65 19.42 2.14
C ASP A 100 1.16 17.99 2.03
N LYS A 101 2.10 17.78 1.11
CA LYS A 101 2.70 16.47 0.86
C LYS A 101 3.76 16.18 1.90
N ASP A 102 3.34 15.75 3.09
CA ASP A 102 4.27 15.13 4.01
C ASP A 102 4.71 13.77 3.47
N LYS A 103 6.02 13.66 3.19
CA LYS A 103 6.74 12.47 2.69
C LYS A 103 6.50 12.19 1.20
N LEU A 104 7.17 12.97 0.37
CA LEU A 104 7.20 12.82 -1.09
C LEU A 104 7.88 11.49 -1.51
N LEU A 105 7.09 10.55 -2.03
CA LEU A 105 7.58 9.38 -2.75
C LEU A 105 8.06 9.79 -4.15
N SER A 106 9.37 10.01 -4.31
CA SER A 106 10.00 10.40 -5.57
C SER A 106 10.28 9.23 -6.53
N VAL A 107 10.03 7.98 -6.11
CA VAL A 107 10.24 6.80 -6.97
C VAL A 107 9.06 5.85 -6.81
N ARG A 108 8.20 5.82 -7.83
CA ARG A 108 6.91 5.09 -7.95
C ARG A 108 6.92 3.77 -7.16
N PRO A 109 5.92 3.48 -6.31
CA PRO A 109 4.52 3.96 -6.28
C PRO A 109 4.22 5.38 -5.83
N LYS A 110 3.11 5.97 -6.30
CA LYS A 110 2.57 7.28 -5.86
C LYS A 110 1.51 7.11 -4.77
N ILE A 111 1.86 6.58 -3.58
CA ILE A 111 0.95 6.51 -2.43
C ILE A 111 1.40 7.49 -1.34
N ALA A 112 0.81 8.69 -1.28
CA ALA A 112 1.15 9.70 -0.28
C ALA A 112 0.68 9.33 1.13
N HIS A 113 1.36 9.90 2.15
CA HIS A 113 1.17 9.63 3.58
C HIS A 113 1.02 8.15 3.90
N LEU A 114 2.01 7.38 3.47
CA LEU A 114 2.11 5.95 3.74
C LEU A 114 2.75 5.74 5.12
N ASP A 115 2.01 5.13 6.05
CA ASP A 115 2.48 4.87 7.40
C ASP A 115 3.33 3.60 7.45
N GLN A 116 2.89 2.57 6.72
CA GLN A 116 3.55 1.27 6.74
C GLN A 116 3.60 0.57 5.39
N ILE A 117 4.65 -0.23 5.21
CA ILE A 117 4.77 -1.21 4.12
C ILE A 117 4.80 -2.60 4.74
N ILE A 118 3.98 -3.51 4.22
CA ILE A 118 4.02 -4.94 4.56
C ILE A 118 4.59 -5.69 3.36
N VAL A 119 5.80 -6.22 3.49
CA VAL A 119 6.44 -7.06 2.48
C VAL A 119 5.98 -8.50 2.65
N LEU A 120 5.18 -9.00 1.73
CA LEU A 120 4.70 -10.38 1.70
C LEU A 120 5.78 -11.29 1.10
N TRP A 121 6.14 -12.36 1.81
CA TRP A 121 7.10 -13.36 1.35
C TRP A 121 6.66 -14.77 1.74
N LYS A 122 7.33 -15.80 1.22
CA LYS A 122 7.10 -17.19 1.62
C LYS A 122 8.21 -17.67 2.56
N PRO A 123 7.93 -18.40 3.66
CA PRO A 123 8.96 -18.89 4.58
C PRO A 123 10.12 -19.63 3.89
N GLU A 124 9.82 -20.53 2.96
CA GLU A 124 10.80 -21.33 2.21
C GLU A 124 11.71 -20.46 1.33
N ASP A 125 11.19 -19.33 0.84
CA ASP A 125 11.95 -18.37 0.05
C ASP A 125 12.81 -17.45 0.93
N VAL A 126 12.44 -17.26 2.22
CA VAL A 126 13.32 -16.59 3.19
C VAL A 126 14.50 -17.49 3.51
N VAL A 127 14.26 -18.76 3.83
CA VAL A 127 15.30 -19.72 4.26
C VAL A 127 16.17 -20.17 3.07
N GLY A 128 15.58 -20.28 1.89
CA GLY A 128 16.26 -20.76 0.69
C GLY A 128 17.16 -19.72 -0.01
N LYS A 129 17.40 -19.95 -1.31
CA LYS A 129 18.33 -19.15 -2.14
C LYS A 129 17.80 -17.76 -2.52
N LYS A 130 16.57 -17.39 -2.11
CA LYS A 130 15.94 -16.11 -2.48
C LYS A 130 16.13 -15.00 -1.45
N GLY A 131 16.97 -15.20 -0.43
CA GLY A 131 17.32 -14.16 0.56
C GLY A 131 17.88 -12.87 -0.07
N TYR A 132 18.64 -12.97 -1.17
CA TYR A 132 19.10 -11.79 -1.92
C TYR A 132 17.92 -11.00 -2.52
N SER A 133 16.93 -11.69 -3.10
CA SER A 133 15.75 -11.04 -3.68
C SER A 133 14.92 -10.34 -2.61
N LEU A 134 14.68 -11.01 -1.48
CA LEU A 134 14.00 -10.39 -0.34
C LEU A 134 14.74 -9.15 0.15
N THR A 135 16.08 -9.21 0.25
CA THR A 135 16.91 -8.05 0.63
C THR A 135 16.68 -6.85 -0.29
N ARG A 136 16.58 -7.06 -1.61
CA ARG A 136 16.29 -5.97 -2.56
C ARG A 136 14.91 -5.35 -2.32
N PHE A 137 13.88 -6.15 -2.01
CA PHE A 137 12.56 -5.63 -1.66
C PHE A 137 12.58 -4.81 -0.36
N LEU A 138 13.32 -5.27 0.65
CA LEU A 138 13.44 -4.57 1.93
C LEU A 138 14.17 -3.23 1.77
N VAL A 139 15.30 -3.24 1.07
CA VAL A 139 16.04 -2.00 0.73
C VAL A 139 15.13 -1.03 -0.03
N GLN A 140 14.33 -1.53 -0.97
CA GLN A 140 13.36 -0.72 -1.70
C GLN A 140 12.25 -0.15 -0.80
N ALA A 141 11.78 -0.92 0.18
CA ALA A 141 10.76 -0.46 1.12
C ALA A 141 11.32 0.63 2.05
N HIS A 142 12.52 0.43 2.60
CA HIS A 142 13.18 1.42 3.46
C HIS A 142 13.55 2.69 2.68
N SER A 143 13.92 2.60 1.40
CA SER A 143 14.19 3.77 0.57
C SER A 143 12.98 4.69 0.36
N LYS A 144 11.76 4.20 0.64
CA LYS A 144 10.53 5.00 0.60
C LYS A 144 10.34 5.92 1.80
N LYS A 145 11.24 5.90 2.79
CA LYS A 145 11.17 6.72 4.01
C LYS A 145 9.80 6.62 4.71
N VAL A 146 9.20 5.42 4.66
CA VAL A 146 7.98 5.11 5.40
C VAL A 146 8.30 4.98 6.89
N ALA A 147 7.32 5.23 7.74
CA ALA A 147 7.53 5.16 9.18
C ALA A 147 7.85 3.72 9.62
N GLU A 148 7.30 2.72 8.93
CA GLU A 148 7.47 1.33 9.33
C GLU A 148 7.50 0.35 8.15
N VAL A 149 8.42 -0.62 8.21
CA VAL A 149 8.51 -1.74 7.26
C VAL A 149 8.34 -3.04 8.04
N ARG A 150 7.30 -3.80 7.70
CA ARG A 150 7.00 -5.12 8.26
C ARG A 150 7.15 -6.20 7.20
N ILE A 151 7.31 -7.45 7.65
CA ILE A 151 7.36 -8.63 6.78
C ILE A 151 6.19 -9.54 7.15
N ALA A 152 5.42 -10.00 6.17
CA ALA A 152 4.38 -11.00 6.34
C ALA A 152 4.81 -12.29 5.67
N LEU A 153 4.70 -13.43 6.35
CA LEU A 153 5.04 -14.73 5.78
C LEU A 153 3.78 -15.52 5.42
N LYS A 154 3.58 -15.74 4.13
CA LYS A 154 2.56 -16.64 3.63
C LYS A 154 3.08 -18.08 3.69
N ALA A 155 2.84 -18.77 4.80
CA ALA A 155 3.06 -20.20 4.90
C ALA A 155 1.95 -20.96 4.16
N ALA A 156 2.30 -21.99 3.39
CA ALA A 156 1.34 -23.06 3.12
C ALA A 156 1.21 -23.86 4.43
N GLU A 157 0.00 -24.21 4.84
CA GLU A 157 -0.23 -24.97 6.08
C GLU A 157 0.75 -26.17 6.19
N LYS A 158 1.35 -26.34 7.38
CA LYS A 158 2.16 -27.49 7.86
C LYS A 158 3.70 -27.48 7.69
N GLU A 159 4.38 -26.35 7.86
CA GLU A 159 5.86 -26.36 8.02
C GLU A 159 6.36 -25.45 9.17
N PRO A 160 6.06 -25.77 10.44
CA PRO A 160 6.45 -24.93 11.60
C PRO A 160 7.96 -24.70 11.65
N GLU A 161 8.77 -25.73 11.36
CA GLU A 161 10.24 -25.59 11.38
C GLU A 161 10.79 -24.64 10.30
N VAL A 162 10.13 -24.53 9.15
CA VAL A 162 10.57 -23.59 8.09
C VAL A 162 10.17 -22.17 8.46
N VAL A 163 8.99 -22.00 9.06
CA VAL A 163 8.55 -20.72 9.62
C VAL A 163 9.52 -20.27 10.71
N ASP A 164 9.82 -21.09 11.71
CA ASP A 164 10.70 -20.72 12.83
C ASP A 164 12.11 -20.33 12.35
N ARG A 165 12.65 -21.05 11.36
CA ARG A 165 13.93 -20.69 10.73
C ARG A 165 13.84 -19.38 9.95
N ALA A 166 12.73 -19.12 9.27
CA ALA A 166 12.51 -17.85 8.59
C ALA A 166 12.40 -16.70 9.61
N LEU A 167 11.66 -16.88 10.71
CA LEU A 167 11.54 -15.91 11.79
C LEU A 167 12.91 -15.60 12.41
N SER A 168 13.66 -16.63 12.80
CA SER A 168 15.00 -16.48 13.38
C SER A 168 15.96 -15.75 12.42
N ARG A 169 15.83 -16.01 11.12
CA ARG A 169 16.63 -15.33 10.09
C ARG A 169 16.23 -13.86 9.97
N LEU A 170 14.94 -13.52 9.98
CA LEU A 170 14.46 -12.14 9.91
C LEU A 170 14.82 -11.34 11.18
N ASP A 171 14.73 -11.98 12.35
CA ASP A 171 15.16 -11.41 13.64
C ASP A 171 16.65 -11.04 13.60
N SER A 172 17.49 -11.92 13.06
CA SER A 172 18.92 -11.62 12.85
C SER A 172 19.18 -10.47 11.87
N TRP A 173 18.18 -10.06 11.09
CA TRP A 173 18.22 -8.90 10.18
C TRP A 173 17.55 -7.66 10.79
N GLY A 174 17.23 -7.68 12.09
CA GLY A 174 16.65 -6.55 12.81
C GLY A 174 15.15 -6.37 12.60
N TYR A 175 14.43 -7.36 12.07
CA TYR A 175 12.97 -7.33 11.95
C TYR A 175 12.32 -8.06 13.12
N GLU A 176 11.64 -7.32 14.00
CA GLU A 176 10.84 -7.93 15.06
C GLU A 176 9.81 -8.90 14.47
N SER A 177 9.72 -10.08 15.09
CA SER A 177 9.01 -11.28 14.64
C SER A 177 7.48 -11.17 14.56
N LYS A 178 6.89 -9.97 14.41
CA LYS A 178 5.49 -9.77 14.00
C LYS A 178 5.30 -10.10 12.52
N VAL A 179 5.84 -11.25 12.18
CA VAL A 179 5.61 -11.91 10.94
C VAL A 179 4.19 -12.42 10.99
N LEU A 180 3.37 -11.87 10.10
CA LEU A 180 2.03 -12.35 9.87
C LEU A 180 2.14 -13.72 9.19
N VAL A 181 2.21 -14.80 9.97
CA VAL A 181 2.17 -16.19 9.49
C VAL A 181 0.69 -16.54 9.33
N THR A 182 0.19 -16.55 8.09
CA THR A 182 -1.24 -16.83 7.81
C THR A 182 -2.18 -16.08 8.78
N PRO A 183 -2.08 -14.75 8.83
CA PRO A 183 -2.63 -13.99 9.94
C PRO A 183 -4.14 -14.12 9.99
N SER A 184 -4.67 -14.29 11.19
CA SER A 184 -6.10 -14.21 11.40
C SER A 184 -6.61 -12.83 10.98
N PRO A 185 -7.88 -12.70 10.57
CA PRO A 185 -8.47 -11.39 10.27
C PRO A 185 -8.34 -10.39 11.42
N LEU A 186 -8.27 -10.88 12.67
CA LEU A 186 -8.09 -10.05 13.87
C LEU A 186 -6.67 -9.47 13.95
N GLU A 187 -5.64 -10.27 13.78
CA GLU A 187 -4.24 -9.80 13.78
C GLU A 187 -3.97 -8.82 12.63
N LEU A 188 -4.54 -9.11 11.45
CA LEU A 188 -4.50 -8.17 10.33
C LEU A 188 -5.17 -6.84 10.69
N ARG A 189 -6.31 -6.88 11.38
CA ARG A 189 -7.00 -5.68 11.81
C ARG A 189 -6.15 -4.85 12.78
N GLU A 190 -5.58 -5.47 13.80
CA GLU A 190 -4.75 -4.77 14.79
C GLU A 190 -3.51 -4.12 14.15
N VAL A 191 -2.85 -4.81 13.22
CA VAL A 191 -1.68 -4.27 12.51
C VAL A 191 -2.05 -3.13 11.55
N LEU A 192 -3.25 -3.15 10.97
CA LEU A 192 -3.68 -2.19 9.95
C LEU A 192 -4.51 -1.03 10.52
N GLU A 193 -4.99 -1.13 11.75
CA GLU A 193 -5.92 -0.16 12.36
C GLU A 193 -5.35 1.26 12.35
N GLY A 194 -6.14 2.19 11.80
CA GLY A 194 -5.81 3.61 11.71
C GLY A 194 -4.66 3.97 10.76
N ARG A 195 -4.06 3.00 10.05
CA ARG A 195 -2.83 3.20 9.25
C ARG A 195 -3.09 3.13 7.75
N THR A 196 -2.34 3.91 6.98
CA THR A 196 -2.21 3.74 5.53
C THR A 196 -1.12 2.72 5.23
N THR A 197 -1.49 1.63 4.56
CA THR A 197 -0.67 0.44 4.38
C THR A 197 -0.56 0.03 2.92
N ALA A 198 0.66 -0.23 2.46
CA ALA A 198 0.90 -0.79 1.14
C ALA A 198 1.42 -2.24 1.26
N LEU A 199 0.78 -3.15 0.54
CA LEU A 199 1.28 -4.53 0.38
C LEU A 199 2.35 -4.56 -0.70
N PHE A 200 3.53 -5.08 -0.37
CA PHE A 200 4.71 -5.16 -1.23
C PHE A 200 5.20 -6.59 -1.39
N GLY A 201 5.97 -6.86 -2.46
CA GLY A 201 6.60 -8.16 -2.69
C GLY A 201 6.26 -8.80 -4.04
N PRO A 202 6.67 -10.05 -4.26
CA PRO A 202 6.48 -10.78 -5.50
C PRO A 202 5.00 -11.15 -5.71
N PRO A 203 4.59 -11.64 -6.89
CA PRO A 203 3.22 -12.06 -7.17
C PRO A 203 2.88 -13.41 -6.51
N ILE A 204 2.96 -13.50 -5.19
CA ILE A 204 2.75 -14.74 -4.39
C ILE A 204 1.41 -14.75 -3.63
N GLY A 205 0.57 -13.73 -3.84
CA GLY A 205 -0.76 -13.64 -3.22
C GLY A 205 -1.04 -12.35 -2.44
N LYS A 206 -0.49 -11.20 -2.84
CA LYS A 206 -0.83 -9.90 -2.24
C LYS A 206 -2.30 -9.54 -2.46
N THR A 207 -2.81 -9.70 -3.68
CA THR A 207 -4.24 -9.55 -4.01
C THR A 207 -5.13 -10.50 -3.20
N GLU A 208 -4.67 -11.73 -2.97
CA GLU A 208 -5.38 -12.72 -2.16
C GLU A 208 -5.45 -12.28 -0.70
N LEU A 209 -4.33 -11.84 -0.13
CA LEU A 209 -4.28 -11.25 1.21
C LEU A 209 -5.19 -10.02 1.30
N LEU A 210 -5.18 -9.15 0.29
CA LEU A 210 -6.06 -7.99 0.22
C LEU A 210 -7.54 -8.40 0.20
N ASN A 211 -7.89 -9.46 -0.54
CA ASN A 211 -9.25 -9.99 -0.56
C ASN A 211 -9.66 -10.53 0.82
N THR A 212 -8.75 -11.22 1.52
CA THR A 212 -8.99 -11.69 2.90
C THR A 212 -9.19 -10.53 3.87
N ILE A 213 -8.36 -9.49 3.77
CA ILE A 213 -8.48 -8.27 4.61
C ILE A 213 -9.84 -7.60 4.39
N LEU A 214 -10.26 -7.48 3.13
CA LEU A 214 -11.47 -6.74 2.77
C LEU A 214 -12.75 -7.59 2.80
N ASP A 215 -12.62 -8.90 3.02
CA ASP A 215 -13.69 -9.89 2.89
C ASP A 215 -14.47 -9.76 1.57
N GLU A 216 -13.74 -9.47 0.49
CA GLU A 216 -14.31 -9.18 -0.82
C GLU A 216 -13.38 -9.63 -1.94
N LYS A 217 -13.96 -10.09 -3.05
CA LYS A 217 -13.19 -10.52 -4.22
C LYS A 217 -12.88 -9.32 -5.12
N ILE A 218 -11.68 -8.78 -5.01
CA ILE A 218 -11.14 -7.83 -5.97
C ILE A 218 -10.70 -8.62 -7.20
N VAL A 219 -11.43 -8.43 -8.31
CA VAL A 219 -11.06 -9.01 -9.60
C VAL A 219 -9.94 -8.17 -10.21
N GLU A 220 -8.72 -8.66 -10.08
CA GLU A 220 -7.58 -8.10 -10.79
C GLU A 220 -7.66 -8.47 -12.28
N LYS A 221 -7.66 -7.48 -13.17
CA LYS A 221 -7.36 -7.76 -14.58
C LYS A 221 -5.87 -8.08 -14.67
N LYS A 222 -5.54 -9.38 -14.81
CA LYS A 222 -4.16 -9.86 -15.05
C LYS A 222 -3.44 -8.93 -16.03
N GLY A 223 -2.36 -8.30 -15.59
CA GLY A 223 -1.51 -7.44 -16.41
C GLY A 223 -1.91 -5.95 -16.50
N GLN A 224 -2.96 -5.50 -15.81
CA GLN A 224 -3.36 -4.08 -15.79
C GLN A 224 -3.69 -3.57 -14.37
N THR A 225 -2.69 -3.56 -13.51
CA THR A 225 -2.69 -2.76 -12.27
C THR A 225 -1.59 -1.70 -12.40
N SER A 226 -1.74 -0.75 -13.34
CA SER A 226 -0.84 0.42 -13.41
C SER A 226 -1.23 1.53 -12.42
N ALA A 227 -2.35 1.36 -11.70
CA ALA A 227 -2.85 2.31 -10.72
C ALA A 227 -2.83 1.71 -9.30
N TYR A 228 -2.25 2.46 -8.36
CA TYR A 228 -2.30 2.18 -6.93
C TYR A 228 -3.69 2.54 -6.42
N ILE A 229 -4.42 1.56 -5.90
CA ILE A 229 -5.75 1.76 -5.34
C ILE A 229 -5.68 1.51 -3.83
N LEU A 230 -6.17 2.46 -3.05
CA LEU A 230 -6.37 2.30 -1.61
C LEU A 230 -7.83 1.93 -1.32
N TYR A 231 -8.00 1.07 -0.33
CA TYR A 231 -9.27 0.62 0.20
C TYR A 231 -9.36 1.03 1.68
N PRO A 232 -10.41 1.74 2.09
CA PRO A 232 -10.63 2.01 3.52
C PRO A 232 -10.73 0.70 4.29
N PHE A 233 -10.01 0.59 5.40
CA PHE A 233 -10.01 -0.60 6.27
C PHE A 233 -9.63 -0.22 7.70
N ALA A 234 -10.41 -0.68 8.69
CA ALA A 234 -10.12 -0.48 10.13
C ALA A 234 -9.73 0.97 10.51
N GLY A 235 -10.44 1.98 9.98
CA GLY A 235 -10.14 3.40 10.24
C GLY A 235 -8.92 3.96 9.49
N GLY A 236 -8.16 3.11 8.78
CA GLY A 236 -7.07 3.47 7.88
C GLY A 236 -7.34 3.06 6.43
N TYR A 237 -6.28 2.73 5.70
CA TYR A 237 -6.32 2.37 4.28
C TYR A 237 -5.33 1.25 3.96
N VAL A 238 -5.69 0.33 3.08
CA VAL A 238 -4.80 -0.72 2.57
C VAL A 238 -4.84 -0.76 1.05
N GLY A 239 -3.71 -0.94 0.40
CA GLY A 239 -3.63 -1.04 -1.06
C GLY A 239 -2.58 -2.05 -1.52
N ASP A 240 -2.81 -2.65 -2.68
CA ASP A 240 -1.83 -3.50 -3.34
C ASP A 240 -0.94 -2.68 -4.27
N THR A 241 0.30 -3.13 -4.45
CA THR A 241 1.29 -2.53 -5.33
C THR A 241 1.73 -3.49 -6.43
N PRO A 242 1.96 -3.01 -7.67
CA PRO A 242 2.38 -3.87 -8.78
C PRO A 242 3.77 -4.43 -8.51
N GLY A 243 3.87 -5.76 -8.35
CA GLY A 243 5.10 -6.40 -7.88
C GLY A 243 6.24 -6.52 -8.90
N SER A 244 6.01 -6.25 -10.19
CA SER A 244 6.98 -6.56 -11.26
C SER A 244 8.09 -5.53 -11.47
N TRP A 245 7.90 -4.27 -11.07
CA TRP A 245 8.83 -3.15 -11.37
C TRP A 245 9.76 -2.81 -10.20
N MET A 246 9.71 -3.56 -9.10
CA MET A 246 10.19 -3.07 -7.79
C MET A 246 11.52 -3.63 -7.31
N THR A 247 12.23 -4.41 -8.13
CA THR A 247 13.59 -4.86 -7.77
C THR A 247 14.67 -3.89 -8.27
N GLU A 248 14.33 -2.83 -9.00
CA GLU A 248 15.30 -1.85 -9.50
C GLU A 248 15.73 -0.88 -8.40
N LEU A 249 17.01 -0.96 -8.05
CA LEU A 249 17.61 -0.14 -6.99
C LEU A 249 18.39 1.07 -7.55
N GLY A 250 18.37 1.31 -8.86
CA GLY A 250 19.24 2.31 -9.51
C GLY A 250 19.03 3.78 -9.10
N HIS A 251 17.96 4.08 -8.35
CA HIS A 251 17.69 5.39 -7.78
C HIS A 251 18.24 5.56 -6.35
N ILE A 252 18.74 4.48 -5.75
CA ILE A 252 19.31 4.52 -4.40
C ILE A 252 20.73 5.06 -4.48
N ASP A 253 20.95 6.13 -3.75
CA ASP A 253 22.29 6.64 -3.49
C ASP A 253 23.10 5.62 -2.70
N ARG A 254 24.30 5.31 -3.19
CA ARG A 254 25.28 4.44 -2.55
C ARG A 254 25.56 4.86 -1.10
N ALA A 255 25.60 6.17 -0.83
CA ALA A 255 25.85 6.71 0.51
C ALA A 255 24.74 6.36 1.51
N HIS A 256 23.50 6.19 1.04
CA HIS A 256 22.35 5.87 1.90
C HIS A 256 22.07 4.35 1.99
N LEU A 257 22.71 3.51 1.17
CA LEU A 257 22.39 2.08 1.11
C LEU A 257 22.49 1.40 2.49
N ALA A 258 23.51 1.73 3.28
CA ALA A 258 23.71 1.13 4.60
C ALA A 258 22.55 1.40 5.56
N SER A 259 21.95 2.60 5.52
CA SER A 259 20.79 2.98 6.35
C SER A 259 19.50 2.23 6.01
N TYR A 260 19.49 1.42 4.95
CA TYR A 260 18.34 0.57 4.59
C TYR A 260 18.47 -0.86 5.10
N PHE A 261 19.48 -1.15 5.93
CA PHE A 261 19.69 -2.40 6.64
C PHE A 261 19.52 -2.12 8.15
N PRO A 262 18.35 -2.43 8.75
CA PRO A 262 18.08 -2.12 10.16
C PRO A 262 19.15 -2.64 11.12
N GLU A 263 19.74 -3.79 10.80
CA GLU A 263 20.79 -4.40 11.61
C GLU A 263 22.12 -3.61 11.63
N PHE A 264 22.29 -2.60 10.77
CA PHE A 264 23.52 -1.78 10.70
C PHE A 264 23.47 -0.52 11.56
N ASP A 265 22.30 -0.10 12.05
CA ASP A 265 22.12 1.18 12.76
C ASP A 265 22.48 1.13 14.27
N GLY A 266 22.98 0.00 14.78
CA GLY A 266 23.40 -0.13 16.18
C GLY A 266 24.81 0.40 16.46
N ALA A 267 25.06 0.90 17.69
CA ALA A 267 26.38 1.31 18.21
C ALA A 267 27.47 0.20 18.19
N GLY A 268 27.14 -0.99 17.69
CA GLY A 268 28.02 -2.14 17.49
C GLY A 268 28.31 -2.49 16.03
N PHE A 269 27.98 -1.64 15.04
CA PHE A 269 28.32 -1.89 13.63
C PHE A 269 29.84 -1.91 13.42
N ASN A 270 30.40 -3.11 13.59
CA ASN A 270 31.80 -3.39 13.32
C ASN A 270 31.90 -4.08 11.96
N ARG A 271 32.34 -3.32 10.95
CA ARG A 271 32.56 -3.83 9.59
C ARG A 271 33.34 -5.15 9.58
N ASN A 272 34.32 -5.35 10.46
CA ASN A 272 35.12 -6.58 10.47
C ASN A 272 34.34 -7.81 10.94
N LYS A 273 33.38 -7.64 11.87
CA LYS A 273 32.52 -8.73 12.36
C LYS A 273 31.38 -9.00 11.37
N GLU A 274 30.78 -7.93 10.83
CA GLU A 274 29.69 -8.01 9.86
C GLU A 274 30.13 -8.50 8.48
N ASN A 275 31.40 -8.30 8.07
CA ASN A 275 31.94 -8.80 6.79
C ASN A 275 31.69 -10.29 6.54
N ARG A 276 31.41 -11.07 7.59
CA ARG A 276 31.17 -12.51 7.52
C ARG A 276 29.69 -12.87 7.38
N THR A 277 28.76 -11.96 7.66
CA THR A 277 27.32 -12.23 7.60
C THR A 277 26.83 -12.30 6.16
N GLU A 278 25.77 -13.09 5.94
CA GLU A 278 25.14 -13.20 4.62
C GLU A 278 24.55 -11.86 4.17
N ARG A 279 23.96 -11.09 5.10
CA ARG A 279 23.39 -9.78 4.82
C ARG A 279 24.42 -8.76 4.38
N PHE A 280 25.61 -8.76 4.98
CA PHE A 280 26.70 -7.93 4.50
C PHE A 280 27.14 -8.29 3.09
N LYS A 281 27.17 -9.59 2.73
CA LYS A 281 27.44 -10.02 1.34
C LYS A 281 26.36 -9.52 0.37
N TYR A 282 25.11 -9.45 0.79
CA TYR A 282 24.03 -8.87 -0.02
C TYR A 282 24.15 -7.35 -0.17
N TYR A 283 24.49 -6.64 0.91
CA TYR A 283 24.82 -5.21 0.88
C TYR A 283 25.94 -4.93 -0.12
N GLU A 284 27.07 -5.63 -0.01
CA GLU A 284 28.22 -5.51 -0.91
C GLU A 284 27.86 -5.76 -2.37
N LYS A 285 27.03 -6.77 -2.63
CA LYS A 285 26.57 -7.09 -3.97
C LYS A 285 25.68 -5.98 -4.53
N ILE A 286 24.72 -5.48 -3.75
CA ILE A 286 23.88 -4.33 -4.17
C ILE A 286 24.77 -3.12 -4.41
N LEU A 287 25.71 -2.84 -3.52
CA LEU A 287 26.63 -1.71 -3.64
C LEU A 287 27.46 -1.79 -4.92
N ARG A 288 27.87 -2.97 -5.39
CA ARG A 288 28.54 -3.14 -6.70
C ARG A 288 27.58 -2.97 -7.88
N ASP A 289 26.32 -3.38 -7.73
CA ASP A 289 25.31 -3.29 -8.78
C ASP A 289 24.79 -1.84 -8.96
N LEU A 290 24.89 -0.99 -7.92
CA LEU A 290 24.60 0.45 -8.00
C LEU A 290 25.70 1.14 -8.82
N LYS A 291 25.33 1.77 -9.94
CA LYS A 291 26.25 2.56 -10.76
C LYS A 291 26.66 3.85 -10.06
#